data_AF-A0A7S4RVG9-F1
#
_entry.id   AF-A0A7S4RVG9-F1
#
_cell.length_a   1.000
_cell.length_b   1.000
_cell.length_c   1.000
_cell.angle_alpha   90.00
_cell.angle_beta   90.00
_cell.angle_gamma   90.00
#
_symmetry.space_group_name_H-M   'P 1'
#
loop_
_entity.id
_entity.type
_entity.pdbx_description
1 polymer ?
#
loop_
_entity_poly.entity_id
_entity_poly.type
_entity_poly.pdbx_seq_one_letter_code
_entity_poly.pdbx_strand_id
1 'polypeptide(L)'
;DNGSQAAVGCMSRLAKVTSRWLMNRGFTIGIDDVNAEYGRRTGRKVTADAPGQPGAPPASARGSVTAERRRITQEKYEVTQEHIRHYNEGTLQLKPGCNAEQTLEALVNGELGRIRDIVGGMCEERLYFSNKPRIMAQCGSKGSAINLCQMMACVGQQNVGGQRIKDGFVKRTLPHFAKGSKEPKARGFVENSFYSGLQPPEFFFHTMAGR
;
A
#
# COMPACT_ATOMS: atom_id res chain seq x y z
N ASP A 1 -17.80 2.95 -35.74
CA ASP A 1 -17.97 4.09 -36.67
C ASP A 1 -17.19 3.96 -37.98
N ASN A 2 -15.93 3.50 -38.02
CA ASN A 2 -15.14 3.42 -39.28
C ASN A 2 -14.67 2.02 -39.72
N GLY A 3 -15.21 0.94 -39.13
CA GLY A 3 -14.84 -0.45 -39.47
C GLY A 3 -13.49 -0.93 -38.91
N SER A 4 -13.22 -2.23 -39.01
CA SER A 4 -12.04 -2.88 -38.40
C SER A 4 -10.71 -2.50 -39.07
N GLN A 5 -10.69 -2.32 -40.38
CA GLN A 5 -9.49 -1.95 -41.14
C GLN A 5 -8.96 -0.57 -40.76
N ALA A 6 -9.85 0.42 -40.59
CA ALA A 6 -9.48 1.74 -40.12
C ALA A 6 -8.92 1.70 -38.70
N ALA A 7 -9.50 0.88 -37.82
CA ALA A 7 -9.00 0.69 -36.46
C ALA A 7 -7.57 0.10 -36.44
N VAL A 8 -7.29 -0.91 -37.27
CA VAL A 8 -5.94 -1.49 -37.42
C VAL A 8 -4.94 -0.44 -37.89
N GLY A 9 -5.31 0.38 -38.87
CA GLY A 9 -4.49 1.49 -39.35
C GLY A 9 -4.18 2.52 -38.26
N CYS A 10 -5.19 2.93 -37.49
CA CYS A 10 -5.03 3.87 -36.38
C CYS A 10 -4.14 3.32 -35.26
N MET A 11 -4.38 2.08 -34.81
CA MET A 11 -3.56 1.44 -33.77
C MET A 11 -2.10 1.31 -34.20
N SER A 12 -1.86 0.91 -35.45
CA SER A 12 -0.49 0.77 -35.99
C SER A 12 0.25 2.11 -36.05
N ARG A 13 -0.43 3.19 -36.43
CA ARG A 13 0.16 4.54 -36.45
C ARG A 13 0.48 5.02 -35.04
N LEU A 14 -0.46 4.85 -34.10
CA LEU A 14 -0.25 5.23 -32.71
C LEU A 14 0.94 4.48 -32.11
N ALA A 15 1.01 3.15 -32.28
CA ALA A 15 2.09 2.32 -31.76
C ALA A 15 3.47 2.75 -32.30
N LYS A 16 3.59 3.07 -33.60
CA LYS A 16 4.85 3.54 -34.20
C LYS A 16 5.27 4.90 -33.65
N VAL A 17 4.34 5.84 -33.52
CA VAL A 17 4.61 7.18 -33.00
C VAL A 17 5.01 7.14 -31.53
N THR A 18 4.24 6.43 -30.70
CA THR A 18 4.52 6.32 -29.26
C THR A 18 5.83 5.60 -28.99
N SER A 19 6.13 4.52 -29.73
CA SER A 19 7.40 3.79 -29.60
C SER A 19 8.60 4.67 -29.96
N ARG A 20 8.54 5.39 -31.09
CA ARG A 20 9.62 6.30 -31.50
C ARG A 20 9.83 7.44 -30.49
N TRP A 21 8.75 7.99 -29.96
CA TRP A 21 8.82 9.03 -28.94
C TRP A 21 9.43 8.53 -27.63
N LEU A 22 9.01 7.35 -27.15
CA LEU A 22 9.54 6.73 -25.94
C LEU A 22 11.01 6.33 -26.09
N MET A 23 11.43 5.82 -27.25
CA MET A 23 12.84 5.50 -27.53
C MET A 23 13.73 6.75 -27.47
N ASN A 24 13.23 7.90 -27.95
CA ASN A 24 14.00 9.15 -27.95
C ASN A 24 14.04 9.85 -26.57
N ARG A 25 12.96 9.77 -25.78
CA ARG A 25 12.91 10.41 -24.44
C ARG A 25 13.42 9.52 -23.31
N GLY A 26 13.25 8.21 -23.43
CA GLY A 26 13.51 7.25 -22.38
C GLY A 26 12.45 7.26 -21.26
N PHE A 27 12.19 6.09 -20.71
CA PHE A 27 11.35 5.91 -19.52
C PHE A 27 11.98 4.79 -18.68
N THR A 28 12.35 5.08 -17.43
CA THR A 28 13.09 4.16 -16.55
C THR A 28 12.73 4.42 -15.11
N ILE A 29 12.56 3.38 -14.30
CA ILE A 29 12.21 3.48 -12.88
C ILE A 29 13.45 3.15 -12.05
N GLY A 30 13.71 3.94 -11.02
CA GLY A 30 14.79 3.70 -10.05
C GLY A 30 14.25 3.37 -8.65
N ILE A 31 15.15 2.89 -7.78
CA ILE A 31 14.84 2.67 -6.35
C ILE A 31 14.46 3.98 -5.64
N ASP A 32 14.98 5.11 -6.12
CA ASP A 32 14.67 6.45 -5.62
C ASP A 32 13.22 6.88 -5.88
N ASP A 33 12.57 6.32 -6.91
CA ASP A 33 11.18 6.64 -7.26
C ASP A 33 10.17 6.05 -6.25
N VAL A 34 10.60 5.05 -5.47
CA VAL A 34 9.80 4.37 -4.44
C VAL A 34 10.27 4.70 -3.02
N ASN A 35 11.14 5.69 -2.88
CA ASN A 35 11.48 6.23 -1.57
C ASN A 35 10.51 7.37 -1.22
N ALA A 36 9.68 7.13 -0.19
CA ALA A 36 8.66 8.06 0.28
C ALA A 36 9.21 9.41 0.77
N GLU A 37 10.50 9.49 1.09
CA GLU A 37 11.15 10.71 1.52
C GLU A 37 11.97 11.37 0.41
N TYR A 38 12.56 10.59 -0.50
CA TYR A 38 13.43 11.08 -1.58
C TYR A 38 12.67 11.54 -2.82
N GLY A 39 11.42 11.09 -3.02
CA GLY A 39 10.51 11.67 -4.04
C GLY A 39 10.27 13.18 -3.88
N ARG A 40 10.67 13.77 -2.74
CA ARG A 40 10.73 15.24 -2.49
C ARG A 40 11.98 15.92 -3.04
N ARG A 41 13.09 15.19 -3.22
CA ARG A 41 14.44 15.74 -3.46
C ARG A 41 14.87 15.66 -4.92
N THR A 42 14.32 14.72 -5.69
CA THR A 42 14.50 14.63 -7.16
C THR A 42 13.66 15.61 -7.96
N GLY A 43 12.94 16.52 -7.29
CA GLY A 43 12.82 17.89 -7.76
C GLY A 43 14.17 18.61 -7.74
N ARG A 44 15.23 18.01 -8.30
CA ARG A 44 16.51 18.65 -8.49
C ARG A 44 16.30 19.72 -9.55
N LYS A 45 16.18 20.98 -9.13
CA LYS A 45 16.66 22.17 -9.85
C LYS A 45 16.52 22.09 -11.38
N VAL A 46 15.35 21.73 -11.91
CA VAL A 46 15.08 21.93 -13.33
C VAL A 46 14.61 23.37 -13.43
N THR A 47 15.60 24.24 -13.67
CA THR A 47 15.53 25.63 -14.10
C THR A 47 14.81 26.61 -13.18
N ALA A 48 15.55 27.64 -12.78
CA ALA A 48 15.03 28.92 -12.33
C ALA A 48 14.27 29.69 -13.43
N ASP A 49 13.91 29.04 -14.55
CA ASP A 49 13.53 29.70 -15.81
C ASP A 49 12.27 29.10 -16.49
N ALA A 50 11.41 28.38 -15.76
CA ALA A 50 10.11 27.97 -16.29
C ALA A 50 8.99 28.92 -15.78
N PRO A 51 8.29 29.65 -16.67
CA PRO A 51 7.25 30.58 -16.24
C PRO A 51 5.96 29.82 -15.87
N GLY A 52 5.57 29.96 -14.61
CA GLY A 52 4.18 29.91 -14.15
C GLY A 52 3.44 28.57 -14.22
N GLN A 53 3.30 27.90 -13.07
CA GLN A 53 2.01 27.34 -12.66
C GLN A 53 1.82 27.49 -11.13
N PRO A 54 0.64 27.96 -10.65
CA PRO A 54 0.41 28.28 -9.25
C PRO A 54 -0.19 27.09 -8.48
N GLY A 55 0.22 26.91 -7.22
CA GLY A 55 -0.66 26.30 -6.21
C GLY A 55 -0.24 25.01 -5.52
N ALA A 56 0.98 24.49 -5.68
CA ALA A 56 1.46 23.41 -4.80
C ALA A 56 2.24 24.02 -3.62
N PRO A 57 1.76 23.92 -2.36
CA PRO A 57 2.50 24.45 -1.22
C PRO A 57 3.87 23.76 -1.10
N PRO A 58 4.88 24.48 -0.60
CA PRO A 58 6.27 24.01 -0.54
C PRO A 58 6.36 22.66 0.19
N ALA A 59 7.11 21.73 -0.39
CA ALA A 59 7.24 20.34 0.07
C ALA A 59 7.83 20.20 1.49
N SER A 60 8.33 21.28 2.09
CA SER A 60 8.77 21.35 3.49
C SER A 60 7.62 21.35 4.50
N ALA A 61 6.38 21.64 4.08
CA ALA A 61 5.20 21.73 4.97
C ALA A 61 4.41 20.42 5.11
N ARG A 62 4.67 19.42 4.26
CA ARG A 62 4.00 18.10 4.31
C ARG A 62 4.88 17.15 5.12
N GLY A 63 4.46 16.78 6.33
CA GLY A 63 5.19 15.89 7.25
C GLY A 63 5.64 14.57 6.59
N SER A 64 6.65 13.89 7.15
CA SER A 64 7.16 12.63 6.59
C SER A 64 6.02 11.59 6.47
N VAL A 65 5.92 10.94 5.30
CA VAL A 65 4.99 9.81 5.07
C VAL A 65 5.22 8.72 6.10
N THR A 66 6.49 8.47 6.45
CA THR A 66 6.89 7.49 7.45
C THR A 66 6.33 7.80 8.84
N ALA A 67 6.37 9.08 9.24
CA ALA A 67 5.87 9.53 10.53
C ALA A 67 4.34 9.45 10.60
N GLU A 68 3.65 9.91 9.54
CA GLU A 68 2.19 9.87 9.48
C GLU A 68 1.67 8.43 9.40
N ARG A 69 2.31 7.57 8.61
CA ARG A 69 2.04 6.12 8.59
C ARG A 69 2.14 5.53 9.99
N ARG A 70 3.21 5.84 10.73
CA ARG A 70 3.40 5.32 12.09
C ARG A 70 2.29 5.78 13.03
N ARG A 71 1.89 7.06 12.94
CA ARG A 71 0.76 7.60 13.70
C ARG A 71 -0.56 6.86 13.40
N ILE A 72 -0.90 6.72 12.12
CA ILE A 72 -2.14 6.03 11.69
C ILE A 72 -2.12 4.56 12.12
N THR A 73 -0.98 3.89 11.98
CA THR A 73 -0.84 2.49 12.37
C THR A 73 -1.04 2.33 13.89
N GLN A 74 -0.44 3.23 14.68
CA GLN A 74 -0.57 3.24 16.13
C GLN A 74 -2.03 3.48 16.57
N GLU A 75 -2.70 4.49 16.00
CA GLU A 75 -4.11 4.78 16.27
C GLU A 75 -5.00 3.56 15.97
N LYS A 76 -4.77 2.89 14.83
CA LYS A 76 -5.54 1.69 14.47
C LYS A 76 -5.20 0.46 15.29
N TYR A 77 -3.98 0.37 15.80
CA TYR A 77 -3.60 -0.68 16.74
C TYR A 77 -4.30 -0.50 18.09
N GLU A 78 -4.44 0.73 18.58
CA GLU A 78 -5.18 1.04 19.81
C GLU A 78 -6.66 0.64 19.67
N VAL A 79 -7.31 1.00 18.55
CA VAL A 79 -8.69 0.55 18.27
C VAL A 79 -8.79 -0.97 18.19
N THR A 80 -7.81 -1.62 17.57
CA THR A 80 -7.76 -3.09 17.50
C THR A 80 -7.59 -3.73 18.88
N GLN A 81 -6.75 -3.16 19.73
CA GLN A 81 -6.55 -3.63 21.10
C GLN A 81 -7.83 -3.47 21.93
N GLU A 82 -8.59 -2.39 21.73
CA GLU A 82 -9.88 -2.20 22.37
C GLU A 82 -10.90 -3.28 21.98
N HIS A 83 -10.97 -3.63 20.68
CA HIS A 83 -11.80 -4.75 20.24
C HIS A 83 -11.38 -6.09 20.84
N ILE A 84 -10.07 -6.33 20.98
CA ILE A 84 -9.53 -7.54 21.63
C ILE A 84 -9.88 -7.54 23.12
N ARG A 85 -9.85 -6.38 23.80
CA ARG A 85 -10.25 -6.23 25.20
C ARG A 85 -11.72 -6.59 25.39
N HIS A 86 -12.62 -5.98 24.62
CA HIS A 86 -14.04 -6.30 24.66
C HIS A 86 -14.34 -7.78 24.36
N TYR A 87 -13.57 -8.39 23.46
CA TYR A 87 -13.68 -9.83 23.22
C TYR A 87 -13.30 -10.65 24.45
N ASN A 88 -12.19 -10.30 25.12
CA ASN A 88 -11.73 -11.02 26.31
C ASN A 88 -12.67 -10.83 27.52
N GLU A 89 -13.33 -9.67 27.62
CA GLU A 89 -14.33 -9.37 28.64
C GLU A 89 -15.73 -9.95 28.30
N GLY A 90 -15.92 -10.46 27.09
CA GLY A 90 -17.22 -10.97 26.63
C GLY A 90 -18.25 -9.86 26.33
N THR A 91 -17.83 -8.60 26.25
CA THR A 91 -18.67 -7.42 26.00
C THR A 91 -18.74 -7.01 24.53
N LEU A 92 -18.07 -7.74 23.63
CA LEU A 92 -18.03 -7.44 22.19
C LEU A 92 -19.42 -7.56 21.54
N GLN A 93 -19.85 -6.49 20.86
CA GLN A 93 -21.08 -6.50 20.07
C GLN A 93 -20.93 -7.38 18.84
N LEU A 94 -21.76 -8.41 18.74
CA LEU A 94 -21.73 -9.38 17.65
C LEU A 94 -22.32 -8.81 16.36
N LYS A 95 -21.69 -9.10 15.23
CA LYS A 95 -22.32 -8.85 13.93
C LYS A 95 -23.44 -9.87 13.69
N PRO A 96 -24.54 -9.49 13.04
CA PRO A 96 -25.62 -10.42 12.71
C PRO A 96 -25.08 -11.65 11.96
N GLY A 97 -25.44 -12.85 12.43
CA GLY A 97 -25.03 -14.11 11.82
C GLY A 97 -23.57 -14.54 12.02
N CYS A 98 -22.79 -13.83 12.85
CA CYS A 98 -21.39 -14.15 13.16
C CYS A 98 -21.23 -14.57 14.62
N ASN A 99 -20.29 -15.49 14.89
CA ASN A 99 -19.87 -15.77 16.26
C ASN A 99 -18.93 -14.66 16.80
N ALA A 100 -18.59 -14.71 18.09
CA ALA A 100 -17.73 -13.70 18.73
C ALA A 100 -16.34 -13.59 18.09
N GLU A 101 -15.74 -14.72 17.72
CA GLU A 101 -14.41 -14.77 17.11
C GLU A 101 -14.42 -14.22 15.68
N GLN A 102 -15.38 -14.65 14.86
CA GLN A 102 -15.61 -14.15 13.50
C GLN A 102 -15.94 -12.66 13.51
N THR A 103 -16.70 -12.18 14.50
CA THR A 103 -16.98 -10.75 14.64
C THR A 103 -15.70 -9.97 14.92
N LEU A 104 -14.89 -10.43 15.88
CA LEU A 104 -13.59 -9.82 16.18
C LEU A 104 -12.70 -9.80 14.93
N GLU A 105 -12.56 -10.95 14.26
CA GLU A 105 -11.74 -11.07 13.06
C GLU A 105 -12.21 -10.13 11.93
N ALA A 106 -13.52 -10.01 11.72
CA ALA A 106 -14.07 -9.11 10.71
C ALA A 106 -13.84 -7.63 11.04
N LEU A 107 -13.97 -7.24 12.32
CA LEU A 107 -13.71 -5.88 12.77
C LEU A 107 -12.22 -5.53 12.62
N VAL A 108 -11.34 -6.39 13.12
CA VAL A 108 -9.89 -6.16 13.08
C VAL A 108 -9.37 -6.17 11.65
N ASN A 109 -9.78 -7.13 10.81
CA ASN A 109 -9.39 -7.14 9.39
C ASN A 109 -9.87 -5.87 8.67
N GLY A 110 -11.05 -5.35 9.03
CA GLY A 110 -11.56 -4.08 8.52
C GLY A 110 -10.71 -2.87 8.92
N GLU A 111 -10.36 -2.73 10.20
CA GLU A 111 -9.51 -1.63 10.68
C GLU A 111 -8.11 -1.66 10.05
N LEU A 112 -7.49 -2.85 9.99
CA LEU A 112 -6.16 -3.03 9.42
C LEU A 112 -6.15 -2.83 7.90
N GLY A 113 -7.23 -3.20 7.20
CA GLY A 113 -7.44 -2.90 5.79
C GLY A 113 -7.44 -1.40 5.50
N ARG A 114 -8.13 -0.62 6.36
CA ARG A 114 -8.19 0.85 6.19
C ARG A 114 -6.83 1.54 6.34
N ILE A 115 -5.90 1.00 7.14
CA ILE A 115 -4.54 1.55 7.23
C ILE A 115 -3.92 1.61 5.84
N ARG A 116 -4.02 0.53 5.07
CA ARG A 116 -3.45 0.43 3.73
C ARG A 116 -4.09 1.44 2.78
N ASP A 117 -5.40 1.61 2.84
CA ASP A 117 -6.13 2.51 1.94
C ASP A 117 -5.78 3.98 2.22
N ILE A 118 -5.74 4.38 3.50
CA ILE A 118 -5.37 5.74 3.93
C ILE A 118 -3.91 6.04 3.53
N VAL A 119 -2.99 5.13 3.88
CA VAL A 119 -1.57 5.30 3.57
C VAL A 119 -1.32 5.28 2.06
N GLY A 120 -2.10 4.49 1.30
CA GLY A 120 -2.05 4.45 -0.16
C GLY A 120 -2.46 5.77 -0.81
N GLY A 121 -3.60 6.34 -0.39
CA GLY A 121 -4.04 7.65 -0.87
C GLY A 121 -3.02 8.76 -0.55
N MET A 122 -2.46 8.74 0.66
CA MET A 122 -1.40 9.69 1.03
C MET A 122 -0.14 9.57 0.17
N CYS A 123 0.25 8.35 -0.23
CA CYS A 123 1.40 8.15 -1.10
C CYS A 123 1.15 8.75 -2.49
N GLU A 124 -0.03 8.53 -3.07
CA GLU A 124 -0.38 9.05 -4.38
C GLU A 124 -0.45 10.58 -4.41
N GLU A 125 -1.02 11.20 -3.38
CA GLU A 125 -1.13 12.66 -3.25
C GLU A 125 0.23 13.34 -3.02
N ARG A 126 1.14 12.69 -2.29
CA ARG A 126 2.42 13.29 -1.90
C ARG A 126 3.53 13.09 -2.92
N LEU A 127 3.45 12.06 -3.76
CA LEU A 127 4.38 11.87 -4.85
C LEU A 127 4.26 12.99 -5.88
N TYR A 128 5.38 13.44 -6.43
CA TYR A 128 5.36 14.43 -7.50
C TYR A 128 4.68 13.86 -8.76
N PHE A 129 4.01 14.70 -9.55
CA PHE A 129 3.27 14.23 -10.74
C PHE A 129 4.20 13.59 -11.80
N SER A 130 5.48 13.96 -11.82
CA SER A 130 6.48 13.39 -12.74
C SER A 130 7.10 12.08 -12.21
N ASN A 131 6.70 11.60 -11.03
CA ASN A 131 7.16 10.31 -10.52
C ASN A 131 6.66 9.18 -11.43
N LYS A 132 7.58 8.33 -11.87
CA LYS A 132 7.32 7.37 -12.94
C LYS A 132 6.41 6.21 -12.51
N PRO A 133 6.59 5.58 -11.34
CA PRO A 133 5.62 4.64 -10.79
C PRO A 133 4.21 5.23 -10.64
N ARG A 134 4.10 6.51 -10.21
CA ARG A 134 2.80 7.20 -10.15
C ARG A 134 2.17 7.34 -11.53
N ILE A 135 2.92 7.83 -12.52
CA ILE A 135 2.43 7.96 -13.91
C ILE A 135 1.95 6.61 -14.44
N MET A 136 2.70 5.53 -14.20
CA MET A 136 2.34 4.19 -14.68
C MET A 136 1.04 3.66 -14.09
N ALA A 137 0.83 3.89 -12.78
CA ALA A 137 -0.40 3.52 -12.10
C ALA A 137 -1.59 4.36 -12.63
N GLN A 138 -1.40 5.68 -12.79
CA GLN A 138 -2.46 6.58 -13.26
C GLN A 138 -2.85 6.37 -14.72
N CYS A 139 -1.88 6.07 -15.59
CA CYS A 139 -2.16 5.78 -17.00
C CYS A 139 -2.66 4.34 -17.24
N GLY A 140 -2.71 3.51 -16.19
CA GLY A 140 -3.17 2.12 -16.27
C GLY A 140 -2.24 1.20 -17.05
N SER A 141 -0.99 1.60 -17.30
CA SER A 141 -0.04 0.78 -18.05
C SER A 141 0.43 -0.44 -17.26
N LYS A 142 0.83 -0.24 -15.99
CA LYS A 142 1.24 -1.32 -15.08
C LYS A 142 1.25 -0.83 -13.63
N GLY A 143 0.75 -1.69 -12.76
CA GLY A 143 0.67 -1.42 -11.33
C GLY A 143 -0.57 -0.60 -10.95
N SER A 144 -0.79 -0.50 -9.65
CA SER A 144 -1.89 0.27 -9.05
C SER A 144 -1.35 1.13 -7.91
N ALA A 145 -2.18 2.04 -7.40
CA ALA A 145 -1.86 2.80 -6.18
C ALA A 145 -1.54 1.87 -4.99
N ILE A 146 -2.15 0.68 -4.93
CA ILE A 146 -1.85 -0.33 -3.91
C ILE A 146 -0.42 -0.86 -4.08
N ASN A 147 0.00 -1.23 -5.28
CA ASN A 147 1.37 -1.72 -5.50
C ASN A 147 2.41 -0.65 -5.14
N LEU A 148 2.12 0.61 -5.46
CA LEU A 148 2.95 1.74 -5.08
C LEU A 148 3.04 1.89 -3.56
N CYS A 149 1.90 1.84 -2.86
CA CYS A 149 1.83 1.87 -1.41
C CYS A 149 2.65 0.74 -0.75
N GLN A 150 2.56 -0.49 -1.29
CA GLN A 150 3.30 -1.65 -0.76
C GLN A 150 4.81 -1.51 -0.95
N MET A 151 5.25 -0.94 -2.07
CA MET A 151 6.67 -0.64 -2.28
C MET A 151 7.17 0.42 -1.31
N MET A 152 6.37 1.47 -1.06
CA MET A 152 6.83 2.68 -0.37
C MET A 152 6.58 2.69 1.14
N ALA A 153 5.36 2.35 1.58
CA ALA A 153 4.86 2.68 2.91
C ALA A 153 4.53 1.47 3.78
N CYS A 154 3.61 0.60 3.37
CA CYS A 154 3.31 -0.65 4.09
C CYS A 154 2.69 -1.71 3.17
N VAL A 155 3.01 -2.99 3.42
CA VAL A 155 2.39 -4.10 2.67
C VAL A 155 0.95 -4.35 3.14
N GLY A 156 0.70 -4.23 4.44
CA GLY A 156 -0.62 -4.35 5.07
C GLY A 156 -0.97 -5.79 5.49
N GLN A 157 -2.25 -5.99 5.83
CA GLN A 157 -2.76 -7.27 6.32
C GLN A 157 -2.67 -8.37 5.26
N GLN A 158 -2.05 -9.50 5.63
CA GLN A 158 -1.99 -10.72 4.81
C GLN A 158 -3.14 -11.67 5.18
N ASN A 159 -3.87 -12.14 4.17
CA ASN A 159 -5.02 -13.03 4.35
C ASN A 159 -4.80 -14.33 3.58
N VAL A 160 -5.17 -15.46 4.19
CA VAL A 160 -5.12 -16.81 3.60
C VAL A 160 -6.53 -17.40 3.66
N GLY A 161 -7.09 -17.77 2.51
CA GLY A 161 -8.46 -18.29 2.44
C GLY A 161 -9.52 -17.28 2.90
N GLY A 162 -9.31 -15.98 2.64
CA GLY A 162 -10.25 -14.90 2.99
C GLY A 162 -10.25 -14.48 4.46
N GLN A 163 -9.39 -15.08 5.29
CA GLN A 163 -9.28 -14.78 6.72
C GLN A 163 -7.84 -14.39 7.06
N ARG A 164 -7.64 -13.71 8.19
CA ARG A 164 -6.30 -13.46 8.72
C ARG A 164 -5.61 -14.79 9.03
N ILE A 165 -4.28 -14.74 9.18
CA ILE A 165 -3.48 -15.95 9.33
C ILE A 165 -3.91 -16.74 10.57
N LYS A 166 -4.32 -17.99 10.33
CA LYS A 166 -4.78 -18.93 11.36
C LYS A 166 -3.59 -19.49 12.14
N ASP A 167 -3.90 -20.06 13.29
CA ASP A 167 -2.89 -20.73 14.11
C ASP A 167 -2.44 -22.02 13.41
N GLY A 168 -1.20 -22.03 12.92
CA GLY A 168 -0.56 -23.22 12.35
C GLY A 168 0.04 -24.14 13.42
N PHE A 169 0.24 -23.63 14.64
CA PHE A 169 0.72 -24.38 15.80
C PHE A 169 -0.33 -24.36 16.93
N VAL A 170 -0.02 -25.01 18.05
CA VAL A 170 -0.90 -25.06 19.23
C VAL A 170 -1.24 -23.66 19.75
N LYS A 171 -2.41 -23.14 19.31
CA LYS A 171 -2.94 -21.79 19.61
C LYS A 171 -1.98 -20.65 19.26
N ARG A 172 -1.17 -20.76 18.22
CA ARG A 172 -0.32 -19.65 17.73
C ARG A 172 0.03 -19.81 16.26
N THR A 173 0.33 -18.69 15.62
CA THR A 173 0.73 -18.65 14.21
C THR A 173 2.19 -19.05 13.99
N LEU A 174 3.11 -18.54 14.83
CA LEU A 174 4.53 -18.89 14.82
C LEU A 174 5.03 -19.18 16.24
N PRO A 175 6.11 -19.98 16.41
CA PRO A 175 6.69 -20.28 17.72
C PRO A 175 7.20 -19.05 18.48
N HIS A 176 7.53 -17.97 17.76
CA HIS A 176 8.00 -16.69 18.31
C HIS A 176 6.90 -15.89 19.02
N PHE A 177 5.62 -16.17 18.75
CA PHE A 177 4.51 -15.47 19.37
C PHE A 177 3.96 -16.23 20.58
N ALA A 178 3.42 -15.46 21.53
CA ALA A 178 2.71 -15.99 22.68
C ALA A 178 1.46 -16.78 22.25
N LYS A 179 1.13 -17.82 23.02
CA LYS A 179 -0.08 -18.63 22.80
C LYS A 179 -1.33 -17.75 22.95
N GLY A 180 -2.25 -17.88 22.01
CA GLY A 180 -3.52 -17.16 21.98
C GLY A 180 -3.44 -15.70 21.55
N SER A 181 -2.27 -15.23 21.08
CA SER A 181 -2.14 -13.83 20.64
C SER A 181 -3.06 -13.53 19.45
N LYS A 182 -3.85 -12.46 19.59
CA LYS A 182 -4.74 -11.92 18.56
C LYS A 182 -4.23 -10.61 17.95
N GLU A 183 -3.02 -10.19 18.34
CA GLU A 183 -2.41 -8.95 17.87
C GLU A 183 -2.22 -8.95 16.35
N PRO A 184 -2.28 -7.77 15.70
CA PRO A 184 -2.05 -7.63 14.26
C PRO A 184 -0.77 -8.32 13.78
N LYS A 185 0.36 -8.10 14.48
CA LYS A 185 1.68 -8.66 14.11
C LYS A 185 1.69 -10.19 14.17
N ALA A 186 1.03 -10.78 15.17
CA ALA A 186 0.93 -12.23 15.30
C ALA A 186 0.01 -12.84 14.23
N ARG A 187 -0.94 -12.07 13.69
CA ARG A 187 -1.97 -12.52 12.74
C ARG A 187 -1.71 -12.07 11.30
N GLY A 188 -0.47 -11.74 10.95
CA GLY A 188 -0.07 -11.50 9.57
C GLY A 188 -0.18 -10.06 9.08
N PHE A 189 -0.26 -9.08 9.98
CA PHE A 189 -0.12 -7.68 9.57
C PHE A 189 1.35 -7.35 9.31
N VAL A 190 1.64 -6.84 8.11
CA VAL A 190 2.98 -6.40 7.71
C VAL A 190 3.01 -4.87 7.72
N GLU A 191 3.73 -4.31 8.69
CA GLU A 191 3.82 -2.86 8.92
C GLU A 191 4.83 -2.22 7.95
N ASN A 192 5.89 -2.96 7.63
CA ASN A 192 6.95 -2.50 6.74
C ASN A 192 6.53 -2.49 5.26
N SER A 193 7.27 -1.73 4.45
CA SER A 193 7.19 -1.75 2.99
C SER A 193 8.29 -2.63 2.39
N PHE A 194 8.19 -2.94 1.10
CA PHE A 194 9.27 -3.62 0.40
C PHE A 194 10.56 -2.80 0.35
N TYR A 195 10.46 -1.46 0.33
CA TYR A 195 11.62 -0.58 0.39
C TYR A 195 12.34 -0.65 1.75
N SER A 196 11.59 -0.63 2.87
CA SER A 196 12.21 -0.73 4.21
C SER A 196 12.68 -2.14 4.55
N GLY A 197 12.18 -3.16 3.86
CA GLY A 197 12.44 -4.56 4.13
C GLY A 197 11.48 -5.16 5.16
N LEU A 198 11.17 -6.45 4.97
CA LEU A 198 10.27 -7.21 5.83
C LEU A 198 11.06 -7.90 6.94
N GLN A 199 10.51 -7.89 8.16
CA GLN A 199 11.02 -8.70 9.26
C GLN A 199 10.80 -10.19 8.98
N PRO A 200 11.56 -11.12 9.60
CA PRO A 200 11.41 -12.54 9.35
C PRO A 200 9.96 -13.09 9.52
N PRO A 201 9.19 -12.70 10.56
CA PRO A 201 7.78 -13.10 10.66
C PRO A 201 6.91 -12.51 9.54
N GLU A 202 7.14 -11.25 9.18
CA GLU A 202 6.41 -10.57 8.10
C GLU A 202 6.66 -11.24 6.75
N PHE A 203 7.91 -11.61 6.46
CA PHE A 203 8.29 -12.32 5.25
C PHE A 203 7.61 -13.70 5.17
N PHE A 204 7.60 -14.44 6.29
CA PHE A 204 6.93 -15.74 6.35
C PHE A 204 5.41 -15.60 6.13
N PHE A 205 4.77 -14.61 6.76
CA PHE A 205 3.35 -14.33 6.56
C PHE A 205 3.02 -13.88 5.14
N HIS A 206 3.88 -13.06 4.53
CA HIS A 206 3.71 -12.60 3.15
C HIS A 206 3.84 -13.76 2.15
N THR A 207 4.83 -14.63 2.31
CA THR A 207 5.00 -15.81 1.45
C THR A 207 3.86 -16.82 1.58
N MET A 208 3.29 -16.98 2.78
CA MET A 208 2.11 -17.82 2.98
C MET A 208 0.86 -17.27 2.27
N ALA A 209 0.67 -15.95 2.24
CA ALA A 209 -0.46 -15.34 1.53
C ALA A 209 -0.25 -15.29 0.01
N GLY A 210 1.00 -15.31 -0.46
CA GLY A 210 1.32 -15.34 -1.88
C GLY A 210 1.25 -16.73 -2.53
N ARG A 211 1.08 -17.80 -1.75
CA ARG A 211 0.96 -19.18 -2.22
C ARG A 211 -0.49 -19.61 -2.35
#